data_AF-A0A1G9RLK7-F1
#
_entry.id   AF-A0A1G9RLK7-F1
#
_cell.length_a   1.000
_cell.length_b   1.000
_cell.length_c   1.000
_cell.angle_alpha   90.00
_cell.angle_beta   90.00
_cell.angle_gamma   90.00
#
_symmetry.space_group_name_H-M   'P 1'
#
loop_
_entity.id
_entity.type
_entity.pdbx_description
1 polymer ?
#
loop_
_entity_poly.entity_id
_entity_poly.type
_entity_poly.pdbx_seq_one_letter_code
_entity_poly.pdbx_strand_id
1 'polypeptide(L)'
;MTLYGTLAPSDQRTLRLAPLWMSSALVGRTRLETWELEAIRDAVRVTLPTTAGLGGEALRAALDDPDLVAAYERDGRPVTTGLLAAATVSAGLGAGAASSMRSALLAVGEGVARARGPFGRSISRQDADTLELLAEIMDLSDADPHRLFASV
;
A
#
# COMPACT_ATOMS: atom_id res chain seq x y z
N MET A 1 4.26 20.87 -9.43
CA MET A 1 2.93 20.27 -9.20
C MET A 1 3.12 18.77 -9.17
N THR A 2 2.73 18.09 -8.10
CA THR A 2 2.92 16.64 -7.91
C THR A 2 1.80 15.86 -8.61
N LEU A 3 2.05 14.61 -8.99
CA LEU A 3 1.00 13.75 -9.60
C LEU A 3 -0.14 13.50 -8.61
N TYR A 4 0.21 13.28 -7.35
CA TYR A 4 -0.74 13.12 -6.27
C TYR A 4 -1.63 14.37 -6.09
N GLY A 5 -1.06 15.58 -6.25
CA GLY A 5 -1.77 16.84 -6.05
C GLY A 5 -2.83 17.13 -7.12
N THR A 6 -2.79 16.45 -8.27
CA THR A 6 -3.78 16.62 -9.35
C THR A 6 -4.96 15.64 -9.25
N LEU A 7 -4.88 14.66 -8.35
CA LEU A 7 -5.92 13.65 -8.16
C LEU A 7 -7.18 14.23 -7.50
N ALA A 8 -8.32 13.58 -7.75
CA ALA A 8 -9.54 13.84 -7.00
C ALA A 8 -9.32 13.54 -5.49
N PRO A 9 -10.02 14.24 -4.57
CA PRO A 9 -9.85 14.01 -3.13
C PRO A 9 -10.07 12.56 -2.67
N SER A 10 -10.98 11.82 -3.34
CA SER A 10 -11.24 10.39 -3.09
C SER A 10 -10.02 9.52 -3.42
N ASP A 11 -9.32 9.86 -4.49
CA ASP A 11 -8.20 9.10 -5.02
C ASP A 11 -6.94 9.39 -4.20
N GLN A 12 -6.74 10.66 -3.84
CA GLN A 12 -5.74 11.07 -2.85
C GLN A 12 -5.92 10.29 -1.54
N ARG A 13 -7.16 10.25 -1.01
CA ARG A 13 -7.47 9.48 0.21
C ARG A 13 -7.16 7.99 0.03
N THR A 14 -7.53 7.41 -1.11
CA THR A 14 -7.28 5.99 -1.39
C THR A 14 -5.77 5.70 -1.40
N LEU A 15 -4.96 6.47 -2.12
CA LEU A 15 -3.51 6.26 -2.14
C LEU A 15 -2.86 6.48 -0.78
N ARG A 16 -3.34 7.47 -0.02
CA ARG A 16 -2.84 7.76 1.33
C ARG A 16 -3.11 6.64 2.33
N LEU A 17 -4.24 5.94 2.19
CA LEU A 17 -4.62 4.82 3.05
C LEU A 17 -3.94 3.49 2.67
N ALA A 18 -3.37 3.40 1.46
CA ALA A 18 -2.81 2.16 0.93
C ALA A 18 -1.73 1.48 1.82
N PRO A 19 -0.84 2.21 2.52
CA PRO A 19 0.11 1.59 3.45
C PRO A 19 -0.58 0.82 4.60
N LEU A 20 -1.75 1.29 5.06
CA LEU A 20 -2.51 0.62 6.11
C LEU A 20 -3.20 -0.63 5.59
N TRP A 21 -3.79 -0.62 4.39
CA TRP A 21 -4.32 -1.85 3.79
C TRP A 21 -3.21 -2.88 3.53
N MET A 22 -2.07 -2.46 2.98
CA MET A 22 -0.91 -3.35 2.75
C MET A 22 -0.49 -4.05 4.05
N SER A 23 -0.36 -3.27 5.12
CA SER A 23 0.05 -3.80 6.42
C SER A 23 -1.03 -4.66 7.07
N SER A 24 -2.30 -4.27 6.96
CA SER A 24 -3.43 -5.09 7.43
C SER A 24 -3.54 -6.43 6.70
N ALA A 25 -3.14 -6.50 5.42
CA ALA A 25 -3.07 -7.77 4.69
C ALA A 25 -2.05 -8.73 5.33
N LEU A 26 -0.87 -8.22 5.70
CA LEU A 26 0.18 -9.01 6.35
C LEU A 26 -0.20 -9.45 7.76
N VAL A 27 -0.84 -8.57 8.53
CA VAL A 27 -1.26 -8.90 9.90
C VAL A 27 -2.51 -9.79 9.90
N GLY A 28 -3.32 -9.75 8.83
CA GLY A 28 -4.56 -10.51 8.72
C GLY A 28 -5.75 -9.88 9.47
N ARG A 29 -5.67 -8.59 9.80
CA ARG A 29 -6.74 -7.84 10.49
C ARG A 29 -6.76 -6.37 10.09
N THR A 30 -7.96 -5.78 10.09
CA THR A 30 -8.19 -4.37 9.77
C THR A 30 -8.06 -3.45 10.97
N ARG A 31 -8.24 -3.95 12.19
CA ARG A 31 -8.00 -3.17 13.40
C ARG A 31 -6.60 -3.49 13.93
N LEU A 32 -5.74 -2.48 13.87
CA LEU A 32 -4.31 -2.60 14.19
C LEU A 32 -4.06 -2.08 15.61
N GLU A 33 -3.15 -2.74 16.32
CA GLU A 33 -2.70 -2.31 17.64
C GLU A 33 -1.75 -1.11 17.52
N THR A 34 -1.58 -0.35 18.61
CA THR A 34 -0.68 0.82 18.65
C THR A 34 0.74 0.50 18.17
N TRP A 35 1.31 -0.63 18.63
CA TRP A 35 2.67 -1.04 18.25
C TRP A 35 2.76 -1.46 16.77
N GLU A 36 1.67 -1.95 16.17
CA GLU A 36 1.62 -2.24 14.73
C GLU A 36 1.59 -0.93 13.94
N LEU A 37 0.81 0.05 14.39
CA LEU A 37 0.76 1.38 13.79
C LEU A 37 2.11 2.10 13.87
N GLU A 38 2.85 1.95 14.97
CA GLU A 38 4.22 2.44 15.11
C GLU A 38 5.16 1.76 14.10
N ALA A 39 5.12 0.43 13.99
CA ALA A 39 5.92 -0.32 13.02
C ALA A 39 5.63 0.10 11.58
N ILE A 40 4.36 0.35 11.24
CA ILE A 40 3.95 0.86 9.92
C ILE A 40 4.52 2.27 9.70
N ARG A 41 4.38 3.16 10.67
CA ARG A 41 4.90 4.53 10.56
C ARG A 41 6.43 4.52 10.36
N ASP A 42 7.14 3.66 11.08
CA ASP A 42 8.59 3.54 10.94
C ASP A 42 8.98 2.91 9.60
N ALA A 43 8.26 1.89 9.13
CA ALA A 43 8.46 1.35 7.78
C ALA A 43 8.26 2.44 6.71
N VAL A 44 7.20 3.24 6.80
CA VAL A 44 6.97 4.36 5.87
C VAL A 44 8.09 5.40 5.95
N ARG A 45 8.57 5.75 7.15
CA ARG A 45 9.70 6.70 7.33
C ARG A 45 10.99 6.17 6.73
N VAL A 46 11.27 4.87 6.82
CA VAL A 46 12.46 4.23 6.25
C VAL A 46 12.37 4.14 4.72
N THR A 47 11.19 3.86 4.18
CA THR A 47 10.96 3.72 2.74
C THR A 47 10.90 5.07 2.01
N LEU A 48 10.38 6.12 2.66
CA LEU A 48 10.15 7.42 2.02
C LEU A 48 11.39 8.04 1.34
N PRO A 49 12.59 8.08 1.95
CA PRO A 49 13.77 8.72 1.36
C PRO A 49 14.24 8.07 0.05
N THR A 50 13.97 6.78 -0.14
CA THR A 50 14.37 6.01 -1.34
C THR A 50 13.23 5.89 -2.35
N THR A 51 12.06 6.44 -2.05
CA THR A 51 10.87 6.33 -2.89
C THR A 51 10.59 7.64 -3.61
N ALA A 52 10.62 7.60 -4.94
CA ALA A 52 10.28 8.72 -5.81
C ALA A 52 8.90 8.55 -6.47
N GLY A 53 8.42 9.61 -7.12
CA GLY A 53 7.16 9.60 -7.88
C GLY A 53 5.92 9.48 -6.99
N LEU A 54 4.85 8.92 -7.55
CA LEU A 54 3.54 8.80 -6.90
C LEU A 54 3.62 8.09 -5.55
N GLY A 55 4.40 7.00 -5.47
CA GLY A 55 4.60 6.26 -4.22
C GLY A 55 5.17 7.16 -3.12
N GLY A 56 6.22 7.91 -3.41
CA GLY A 56 6.85 8.82 -2.44
C GLY A 56 5.93 9.98 -2.02
N GLU A 57 5.11 10.47 -2.95
CA GLU A 57 4.09 11.49 -2.67
C GLU A 57 2.98 10.96 -1.75
N ALA A 58 2.46 9.76 -2.03
CA ALA A 58 1.43 9.12 -1.21
C ALA A 58 1.94 8.74 0.19
N LEU A 59 3.16 8.20 0.29
CA LEU A 59 3.79 7.89 1.57
C LEU A 59 4.01 9.14 2.43
N ARG A 60 4.45 10.25 1.82
CA ARG A 60 4.58 11.54 2.52
C ARG A 60 3.22 12.02 3.02
N ALA A 61 2.20 12.01 2.16
CA ALA A 61 0.84 12.37 2.55
C ALA A 61 0.33 11.51 3.71
N ALA A 62 0.66 10.22 3.75
CA ALA A 62 0.28 9.32 4.83
C ALA A 62 0.97 9.68 6.15
N LEU A 63 2.26 10.03 6.13
CA LEU A 63 2.97 10.46 7.34
C LEU A 63 2.46 11.79 7.90
N ASP A 64 2.12 12.72 7.01
CA ASP A 64 1.72 14.09 7.34
C ASP A 64 0.26 14.19 7.82
N ASP A 65 -0.53 13.12 7.67
CA ASP A 65 -1.94 13.07 8.10
C ASP A 65 -2.06 12.54 9.55
N PRO A 66 -2.36 13.40 10.55
CA PRO A 66 -2.54 12.96 11.93
C PRO A 66 -3.79 12.11 12.14
N ASP A 67 -4.79 12.23 11.25
CA ASP A 67 -6.08 11.54 11.34
C ASP A 67 -6.11 10.27 10.48
N LEU A 68 -4.98 9.85 9.90
CA LEU A 68 -4.92 8.76 8.93
C LEU A 68 -5.55 7.47 9.46
N VAL A 69 -5.25 7.10 10.70
CA VAL A 69 -5.77 5.88 11.33
C VAL A 69 -7.29 5.97 11.52
N ALA A 70 -7.79 7.10 12.00
CA ALA A 70 -9.22 7.32 12.12
C ALA A 70 -9.93 7.36 10.75
N ALA A 71 -9.24 7.85 9.70
CA ALA A 71 -9.75 7.84 8.34
C ALA A 71 -9.80 6.43 7.74
N TYR A 72 -8.85 5.56 8.11
CA TYR A 72 -8.78 4.15 7.75
C TYR A 72 -9.89 3.34 8.42
N GLU A 73 -10.04 3.46 9.74
CA GLU A 73 -11.08 2.77 10.50
C GLU A 73 -12.49 3.14 10.03
N ARG A 74 -12.70 4.40 9.63
CA ARG A 74 -13.97 4.87 9.06
C ARG A 74 -14.19 4.46 7.61
N ASP A 75 -13.15 4.10 6.86
CA ASP A 75 -13.26 3.77 5.44
C ASP A 75 -14.05 2.48 5.23
N GLY A 76 -13.81 1.47 6.07
CA GLY A 76 -14.59 0.25 6.12
C GLY A 76 -14.47 -0.68 4.92
N ARG A 77 -13.73 -0.31 3.86
CA ARG A 77 -13.49 -1.21 2.72
C ARG A 77 -12.66 -2.42 3.16
N PRO A 78 -12.94 -3.63 2.63
CA PRO A 78 -12.06 -4.78 2.78
C PRO A 78 -10.64 -4.47 2.29
N VAL A 79 -9.64 -5.09 2.91
CA VAL A 79 -8.22 -4.86 2.61
C VAL A 79 -7.89 -5.03 1.13
N THR A 80 -8.35 -6.12 0.52
CA THR A 80 -8.14 -6.43 -0.89
C THR A 80 -8.79 -5.39 -1.81
N THR A 81 -10.02 -4.96 -1.49
CA THR A 81 -10.74 -3.90 -2.21
C THR A 81 -10.01 -2.56 -2.12
N GLY A 82 -9.47 -2.21 -0.95
CA GLY A 82 -8.69 -0.99 -0.76
C GLY A 82 -7.40 -0.98 -1.58
N LEU A 83 -6.65 -2.10 -1.57
CA LEU A 83 -5.44 -2.26 -2.38
C LEU A 83 -5.73 -2.24 -3.88
N LEU A 84 -6.77 -2.92 -4.33
CA LEU A 84 -7.19 -2.90 -5.74
C LEU A 84 -7.60 -1.48 -6.17
N ALA A 85 -8.29 -0.73 -5.31
CA ALA A 85 -8.61 0.67 -5.58
C ALA A 85 -7.35 1.53 -5.70
N ALA A 86 -6.36 1.35 -4.82
CA ALA A 86 -5.10 2.07 -4.89
C ALA A 86 -4.33 1.74 -6.18
N ALA A 87 -4.31 0.48 -6.59
CA ALA A 87 -3.68 0.03 -7.82
C ALA A 87 -4.43 0.52 -9.08
N THR A 88 -5.76 0.57 -9.05
CA THR A 88 -6.58 1.13 -10.15
C THR A 88 -6.32 2.63 -10.31
N VAL A 89 -6.28 3.38 -9.21
CA VAL A 89 -5.98 4.82 -9.21
C VAL A 89 -4.59 5.08 -9.79
N SER A 90 -3.58 4.31 -9.36
CA SER A 90 -2.21 4.49 -9.84
C SER A 90 -2.03 4.07 -11.31
N ALA A 91 -2.71 3.00 -11.76
CA ALA A 91 -2.76 2.59 -13.16
C ALA A 91 -3.40 3.65 -14.07
N GLY A 92 -4.45 4.32 -13.60
CA GLY A 92 -5.09 5.44 -14.31
C GLY A 92 -4.16 6.63 -14.58
N LEU A 93 -3.08 6.76 -13.82
CA LEU A 93 -2.03 7.78 -14.02
C LEU A 93 -0.87 7.29 -14.91
N GLY A 94 -0.90 6.03 -15.36
CA GLY A 94 0.09 5.40 -16.24
C GLY A 94 1.04 4.44 -15.53
N ALA A 95 1.69 3.56 -16.32
CA ALA A 95 2.51 2.46 -15.82
C ALA A 95 3.66 2.88 -14.88
N GLY A 96 4.25 4.07 -15.10
CA GLY A 96 5.28 4.61 -14.20
C GLY A 96 4.76 4.95 -12.80
N ALA A 97 3.53 5.48 -12.72
CA ALA A 97 2.86 5.78 -11.47
C ALA A 97 2.40 4.50 -10.75
N ALA A 98 1.85 3.53 -11.50
CA ALA A 98 1.51 2.21 -11.00
C ALA A 98 2.72 1.50 -10.39
N SER A 99 3.82 1.43 -11.15
CA SER A 99 5.06 0.81 -10.68
C SER A 99 5.67 1.53 -9.47
N SER A 100 5.66 2.86 -9.46
CA SER A 100 6.14 3.65 -8.32
C SER A 100 5.33 3.37 -7.05
N MET A 101 4.00 3.32 -7.17
CA MET A 101 3.10 3.04 -6.05
C MET A 101 3.28 1.61 -5.53
N ARG A 102 3.29 0.61 -6.43
CA ARG A 102 3.48 -0.79 -6.07
C ARG A 102 4.80 -1.01 -5.33
N SER A 103 5.91 -0.51 -5.87
CA SER A 103 7.22 -0.63 -5.23
C SER A 103 7.25 0.02 -3.85
N ALA A 104 6.62 1.18 -3.68
CA ALA A 104 6.52 1.86 -2.39
C ALA A 104 5.76 1.02 -1.36
N LEU A 105 4.59 0.48 -1.73
CA LEU A 105 3.77 -0.33 -0.85
C LEU A 105 4.46 -1.64 -0.47
N LEU A 106 5.09 -2.33 -1.43
CA LEU A 106 5.84 -3.56 -1.14
C LEU A 106 7.01 -3.30 -0.20
N ALA A 107 7.76 -2.20 -0.39
CA ALA A 107 8.85 -1.85 0.51
C ALA A 107 8.36 -1.53 1.94
N VAL A 108 7.22 -0.86 2.08
CA VAL A 108 6.59 -0.66 3.40
C VAL A 108 6.16 -1.99 4.01
N GLY A 109 5.48 -2.84 3.22
CA GLY A 109 5.06 -4.17 3.64
C GLY A 109 6.23 -5.04 4.09
N GLU A 110 7.36 -5.00 3.37
CA GLU A 110 8.60 -5.68 3.75
C GLU A 110 9.17 -5.15 5.08
N GLY A 111 9.14 -3.84 5.29
CA GLY A 111 9.52 -3.21 6.56
C GLY A 111 8.69 -3.73 7.73
N VAL A 112 7.37 -3.81 7.56
CA VAL A 112 6.43 -4.33 8.57
C VAL A 112 6.61 -5.83 8.79
N ALA A 113 6.73 -6.61 7.72
CA ALA A 113 6.99 -8.05 7.77
C ALA A 113 8.28 -8.36 8.53
N ARG A 114 9.33 -7.55 8.30
CA ARG A 114 10.59 -7.67 9.03
C ARG A 114 10.43 -7.33 10.51
N ALA A 115 9.69 -6.26 10.84
CA ALA A 115 9.42 -5.86 12.23
C ALA A 115 8.66 -6.94 13.03
N ARG A 116 7.87 -7.78 12.35
CA ARG A 116 7.17 -8.94 12.95
C ARG A 116 8.10 -10.13 13.23
N GLY A 117 9.20 -10.26 12.49
CA GLY A 117 10.16 -11.32 12.67
C GLY A 117 11.10 -11.09 13.87
N PRO A 118 11.84 -12.13 14.30
CA PRO A 118 12.81 -12.04 15.39
C PRO A 118 13.71 -10.81 15.30
N PHE A 119 13.63 -9.96 16.32
CA PHE A 119 14.42 -8.74 16.48
C PHE A 119 14.34 -7.76 15.30
N GLY A 120 13.30 -7.82 14.46
CA GLY A 120 13.24 -6.96 13.28
C GLY A 120 14.27 -7.32 12.20
N ARG A 121 14.74 -8.58 12.14
CA ARG A 121 15.87 -8.98 11.27
C ARG A 121 15.50 -9.95 10.15
N SER A 122 14.40 -10.66 10.26
CA SER A 122 13.96 -11.64 9.26
C SER A 122 12.49 -11.50 8.95
N ILE A 123 12.10 -12.00 7.78
CA ILE A 123 10.70 -12.07 7.33
C ILE A 123 10.27 -13.53 7.46
N SER A 124 9.07 -13.79 7.97
CA SER A 124 8.54 -15.15 8.01
C SER A 124 8.18 -15.62 6.60
N ARG A 125 8.19 -16.95 6.36
CA ARG A 125 7.75 -17.49 5.07
C ARG A 125 6.32 -17.05 4.73
N GLN A 126 5.43 -17.05 5.71
CA GLN A 126 4.05 -16.60 5.53
C GLN A 126 3.96 -15.14 5.09
N ASP A 127 4.72 -14.24 5.70
CA ASP A 127 4.71 -12.83 5.30
C ASP A 127 5.33 -12.65 3.89
N ALA A 128 6.37 -13.43 3.55
CA ALA A 128 6.96 -13.42 2.21
C ALA A 128 5.97 -13.88 1.13
N ASP A 129 5.31 -15.03 1.35
CA ASP A 129 4.29 -15.56 0.44
C ASP A 129 3.10 -14.57 0.32
N THR A 130 2.75 -13.89 1.41
CA THR A 130 1.70 -12.85 1.39
C THR A 130 2.12 -11.63 0.57
N LEU A 131 3.37 -11.15 0.72
CA LEU A 131 3.87 -10.02 -0.08
C LEU A 131 3.90 -10.34 -1.58
N GLU A 132 4.24 -11.58 -1.95
CA GLU A 132 4.21 -12.04 -3.34
C GLU A 132 2.78 -12.00 -3.91
N LEU A 133 1.80 -12.55 -3.18
CA LEU A 133 0.38 -12.47 -3.57
C LEU A 133 -0.13 -11.03 -3.71
N LEU A 134 0.28 -10.14 -2.80
CA LEU A 134 -0.12 -8.73 -2.87
C LEU A 134 0.51 -8.02 -4.07
N ALA A 135 1.75 -8.37 -4.44
CA ALA A 135 2.38 -7.87 -5.66
C ALA A 135 1.57 -8.26 -6.91
N GLU A 136 1.18 -9.54 -7.00
CA GLU A 136 0.35 -10.04 -8.10
C GLU A 136 -1.01 -9.33 -8.15
N ILE A 137 -1.69 -9.16 -7.02
CA ILE A 137 -2.98 -8.46 -6.95
C ILE A 137 -2.86 -7.01 -7.47
N MET A 138 -1.79 -6.31 -7.13
CA MET A 138 -1.58 -4.94 -7.61
C MET A 138 -1.32 -4.92 -9.11
N ASP A 139 -0.60 -5.91 -9.65
CA ASP A 139 -0.33 -6.04 -11.09
C ASP A 139 -1.56 -6.43 -11.91
N LEU A 140 -2.55 -7.11 -11.32
CA LEU A 140 -3.83 -7.39 -12.00
C LEU A 140 -4.59 -6.13 -12.43
N SER A 141 -4.30 -4.99 -11.81
CA SER A 141 -4.92 -3.70 -12.12
C SER A 141 -4.36 -3.07 -13.40
N ASP A 142 -3.13 -3.45 -13.79
CA ASP A 142 -2.50 -3.08 -15.06
C ASP A 142 -2.97 -3.99 -16.21
N ALA A 143 -3.53 -5.16 -15.89
CA ALA A 143 -4.10 -6.05 -16.88
C ALA A 143 -5.45 -5.51 -17.35
N ASP A 144 -5.54 -5.19 -18.65
CA ASP A 144 -6.81 -4.95 -19.34
C ASP A 144 -7.86 -5.97 -18.86
N PRO A 145 -9.00 -5.55 -18.27
CA PRO A 145 -10.02 -6.47 -17.77
C PRO A 145 -10.54 -7.44 -18.85
N HIS A 146 -10.32 -7.14 -20.13
CA HIS A 146 -10.62 -8.04 -21.24
C HIS A 146 -9.65 -9.23 -21.39
N ARG A 147 -8.47 -9.21 -20.77
CA ARG A 147 -7.54 -10.37 -20.79
C ARG A 147 -7.90 -11.46 -19.78
N LEU A 148 -8.62 -11.12 -18.71
CA LEU A 148 -8.99 -12.09 -17.67
C LEU A 148 -10.12 -13.06 -18.10
N PHE A 149 -10.83 -12.74 -19.18
CA PHE A 149 -11.94 -13.55 -19.71
C PHE A 149 -11.73 -14.05 -21.15
N ALA A 150 -10.55 -13.84 -21.75
CA ALA A 150 -10.27 -14.21 -23.14
C ALA A 150 -9.78 -15.67 -23.32
N SER A 151 -9.80 -16.48 -22.26
CA SER A 151 -9.34 -17.88 -22.26
C SER A 151 -10.41 -18.91 -21.88
N VAL A 152 -11.69 -18.59 -22.10
CA VAL A 152 -12.80 -19.57 -22.00
C VAL A 152 -13.49 -19.74 -23.33
#